data_AF-A0A367KR31-F1
#
_entry.id   AF-A0A367KR31-F1
#
_cell.length_a   1.000
_cell.length_b   1.000
_cell.length_c   1.000
_cell.angle_alpha   90.00
_cell.angle_beta   90.00
_cell.angle_gamma   90.00
#
_symmetry.space_group_name_H-M   'P 1'
#
loop_
_entity.id
_entity.type
_entity.pdbx_description
1 polymer ?
#
loop_
_entity_poly.entity_id
_entity_poly.type
_entity_poly.pdbx_seq_one_letter_code
_entity_poly.pdbx_strand_id
1 'polypeptide(L)'
;MVWRELKDYDATNTVFLTCTNDVMPPQLNNVITLSPYDWKTFVGDHVLLKVMQYFERIRLQSNMANYIKNNPFVESDHWHVVSDPMLDRRQIKYSRNGEPMPEAANKPTKEERKLKLQEKLWMERVRAVEDAGQRAQAASSNKNSQPNKNSQSNKNSQSNKNQQLNKNQQLNKNQQLNKNQQPKRKRKQSPLMDVKRARVGTENIERERPTGMAPIDLDALREARMREMEKRSQGDLGRREESRSRDESRSYDGSRSHDRSRSHDKSRSHDKSRSRDESRRRDFDDHRRHHYDSRRREGSRRHDYDESERDSRRRDYDKSERDPRRREYTELERSLRRREHEYNMDVDSDRMKTEHKEMDYEYQRKEEQERNHEKIIEAPLISEAELKAIVDRFTSSISAEIAAWDKINKF
;
A
#
# COMPACT_ATOMS: atom_id res chain seq x y z
N MET A 1 -28.96 -33.59 -12.89
CA MET A 1 -30.19 -32.79 -12.76
C MET A 1 -30.00 -31.39 -13.34
N VAL A 2 -28.95 -30.66 -12.97
CA VAL A 2 -28.68 -29.28 -13.44
C VAL A 2 -28.87 -29.05 -14.95
N TRP A 3 -28.23 -29.83 -15.85
CA TRP A 3 -28.39 -29.67 -17.30
C TRP A 3 -29.79 -29.98 -17.85
N ARG A 4 -30.63 -30.72 -17.10
CA ARG A 4 -32.02 -30.94 -17.50
C ARG A 4 -32.89 -29.72 -17.18
N GLU A 5 -32.56 -28.99 -16.12
CA GLU A 5 -33.33 -27.84 -15.64
C GLU A 5 -32.85 -26.53 -16.28
N LEU A 6 -31.54 -26.37 -16.46
CA LEU A 6 -30.93 -25.19 -17.05
C LEU A 6 -30.50 -25.47 -18.49
N LYS A 7 -31.38 -25.13 -19.44
CA LYS A 7 -31.21 -25.45 -20.88
C LYS A 7 -30.00 -24.78 -21.54
N ASP A 8 -29.53 -23.68 -20.97
CA ASP A 8 -28.37 -22.94 -21.50
C ASP A 8 -27.03 -23.56 -21.09
N TYR A 9 -27.05 -24.60 -20.24
CA TYR A 9 -25.87 -25.25 -19.71
C TYR A 9 -25.80 -26.71 -20.14
N ASP A 10 -24.66 -27.11 -20.68
CA ASP A 10 -24.35 -28.45 -21.14
C ASP A 10 -22.91 -28.86 -20.77
N ALA A 11 -22.47 -30.03 -21.26
CA ALA A 11 -21.12 -30.52 -21.04
C ALA A 11 -20.03 -29.67 -21.70
N THR A 12 -20.37 -28.81 -22.66
CA THR A 12 -19.38 -27.98 -23.36
C THR A 12 -19.09 -26.68 -22.63
N ASN A 13 -19.99 -26.22 -21.76
CA ASN A 13 -19.87 -24.94 -21.07
C ASN A 13 -19.97 -25.00 -19.52
N THR A 14 -20.06 -26.20 -18.94
CA THR A 14 -20.16 -26.39 -17.48
C THR A 14 -18.88 -26.98 -16.90
N VAL A 15 -18.43 -26.49 -15.74
CA VAL A 15 -17.29 -27.05 -14.99
C VAL A 15 -17.69 -27.27 -13.54
N PHE A 16 -17.26 -28.40 -12.98
CA PHE A 16 -17.42 -28.78 -11.58
C PHE A 16 -16.08 -28.64 -10.87
N LEU A 17 -16.08 -27.93 -9.75
CA LEU A 17 -14.95 -27.88 -8.82
C LEU A 17 -15.29 -28.79 -7.63
N THR A 18 -14.41 -29.75 -7.33
CA THR A 18 -14.58 -30.66 -6.19
C THR A 18 -13.25 -30.88 -5.48
N CYS A 19 -13.30 -31.15 -4.18
CA CYS A 19 -12.15 -31.61 -3.41
C CYS A 19 -12.17 -33.12 -3.13
N THR A 20 -13.26 -33.81 -3.50
CA THR A 20 -13.42 -35.24 -3.30
C THR A 20 -13.58 -35.97 -4.63
N ASN A 21 -12.91 -37.12 -4.76
CA ASN A 21 -13.05 -38.00 -5.92
C ASN A 21 -14.35 -38.82 -5.86
N ASP A 22 -15.03 -38.85 -4.72
CA ASP A 22 -16.19 -39.72 -4.49
C ASP A 22 -17.47 -39.21 -5.17
N VAL A 23 -17.53 -37.90 -5.46
CA VAL A 23 -18.66 -37.27 -6.15
C VAL A 23 -18.26 -36.91 -7.59
N MET A 24 -17.67 -37.88 -8.30
CA MET A 24 -17.35 -37.70 -9.71
C MET A 24 -18.62 -37.87 -10.55
N PRO A 25 -19.16 -36.79 -11.16
CA PRO A 25 -20.17 -36.97 -12.19
C PRO A 25 -19.62 -37.86 -13.31
N PRO A 26 -20.48 -38.53 -14.08
CA PRO A 26 -20.06 -39.39 -15.20
C PRO A 26 -19.25 -38.67 -16.29
N GLN A 27 -19.11 -37.34 -16.21
CA GLN A 27 -18.37 -36.49 -17.12
C GLN A 27 -17.06 -36.03 -16.47
N LEU A 28 -16.05 -36.91 -16.44
CA LEU A 28 -14.74 -36.63 -15.83
C LEU A 28 -14.04 -35.41 -16.44
N ASN A 29 -14.29 -35.12 -17.72
CA ASN A 29 -13.67 -33.99 -18.42
C ASN A 29 -14.25 -32.62 -18.02
N ASN A 30 -15.30 -32.61 -17.21
CA ASN A 30 -15.91 -31.40 -16.68
C ASN A 30 -15.50 -31.14 -15.22
N VAL A 31 -14.66 -31.99 -14.64
CA VAL A 31 -14.32 -31.91 -13.22
C VAL A 31 -12.89 -31.43 -13.06
N ILE A 32 -12.72 -30.41 -12.21
CA ILE A 32 -11.43 -29.97 -11.70
C ILE A 32 -11.38 -30.38 -10.24
N THR A 33 -10.48 -31.33 -9.95
CA THR A 33 -10.21 -31.75 -8.58
C THR A 33 -9.18 -30.82 -7.96
N LEU A 34 -9.49 -30.31 -6.77
CA LEU A 34 -8.59 -29.52 -5.94
C LEU A 34 -8.20 -30.30 -4.69
N SER A 35 -7.02 -30.01 -4.16
CA SER A 35 -6.62 -30.48 -2.84
C SER A 35 -7.55 -29.90 -1.78
N PRO A 36 -7.93 -30.67 -0.74
CA PRO A 36 -8.69 -30.17 0.38
C PRO A 36 -7.97 -28.98 1.02
N TYR A 37 -8.71 -27.90 1.25
CA TYR A 37 -8.18 -26.72 1.90
C TYR A 37 -7.75 -27.04 3.35
N ASP A 38 -6.45 -26.94 3.64
CA ASP A 38 -5.91 -27.05 5.00
C ASP A 38 -5.54 -25.66 5.54
N TRP A 39 -6.30 -25.23 6.56
CA TRP A 39 -6.10 -23.96 7.24
C TRP A 39 -4.76 -23.88 8.00
N LYS A 40 -4.08 -25.01 8.26
CA LYS A 40 -2.81 -25.04 8.99
C LYS A 40 -1.61 -24.73 8.11
N THR A 41 -1.64 -25.08 6.82
CA THR A 41 -0.56 -24.83 5.86
C THR A 41 -0.70 -23.49 5.14
N PHE A 42 -1.59 -22.62 5.64
CA PHE A 42 -2.20 -21.49 4.93
C PHE A 42 -1.28 -20.34 4.52
N VAL A 43 0.00 -20.36 4.85
CA VAL A 43 0.92 -19.28 4.44
C VAL A 43 1.27 -19.47 2.95
N GLY A 44 0.43 -18.92 2.08
CA GLY A 44 0.68 -18.84 0.63
C GLY A 44 -0.12 -19.82 -0.24
N ASP A 45 -1.26 -20.34 0.24
CA ASP A 45 -2.14 -21.08 -0.66
C ASP A 45 -2.80 -20.14 -1.68
N HIS A 46 -2.35 -20.25 -2.92
CA HIS A 46 -2.85 -19.48 -4.06
C HIS A 46 -3.68 -20.33 -5.02
N VAL A 47 -4.10 -21.55 -4.64
CA VAL A 47 -4.78 -22.51 -5.54
C VAL A 47 -6.01 -21.89 -6.18
N LEU A 48 -6.88 -21.20 -5.42
CA LEU A 48 -8.06 -20.55 -5.99
C LEU A 48 -7.71 -19.45 -7.00
N LEU A 49 -6.63 -18.69 -6.78
CA LEU A 49 -6.16 -17.69 -7.76
C LEU A 49 -5.65 -18.38 -9.04
N LYS A 50 -4.97 -19.52 -8.91
CA LYS A 50 -4.58 -20.34 -10.06
C LYS A 50 -5.80 -20.85 -10.83
N VAL A 51 -6.83 -21.32 -10.12
CA VAL A 51 -8.10 -21.77 -10.72
C VAL A 51 -8.78 -20.63 -11.47
N MET A 52 -8.82 -19.42 -10.91
CA MET A 52 -9.38 -18.25 -11.60
C MET A 52 -8.64 -17.96 -12.91
N GLN A 53 -7.31 -18.00 -12.92
CA GLN A 53 -6.53 -17.81 -14.15
C GLN A 53 -6.78 -18.92 -15.18
N TYR A 54 -6.94 -20.16 -14.71
CA TYR A 54 -7.29 -21.28 -15.55
C TYR A 54 -8.68 -21.10 -16.18
N PHE A 55 -9.65 -20.58 -15.41
CA PHE A 55 -10.99 -20.24 -15.91
C PHE A 55 -10.98 -19.15 -16.96
N GLU A 56 -10.14 -18.13 -16.85
CA GLU A 56 -9.98 -17.13 -17.91
C GLU A 56 -9.53 -17.77 -19.24
N ARG A 57 -8.67 -18.80 -19.20
CA ARG A 57 -8.27 -19.54 -20.41
C ARG A 57 -9.38 -20.43 -20.95
N ILE A 58 -10.09 -21.12 -20.07
CA ILE A 58 -11.20 -22.01 -20.45
C ILE A 58 -12.34 -21.23 -21.08
N ARG A 59 -12.69 -20.06 -20.53
CA ARG A 59 -13.79 -19.22 -21.02
C ARG A 59 -13.64 -18.80 -22.49
N LEU A 60 -12.41 -18.78 -23.01
CA LEU A 60 -12.11 -18.46 -24.41
C LEU A 60 -12.35 -19.65 -25.36
N GLN A 61 -12.65 -20.83 -24.83
CA GLN A 61 -12.80 -22.05 -25.62
C GLN A 61 -14.27 -22.30 -25.96
N SER A 62 -14.52 -22.76 -27.19
CA SER A 62 -15.87 -23.15 -27.62
C SER A 62 -16.35 -24.48 -27.02
N ASN A 63 -15.42 -25.33 -26.57
CA ASN A 63 -15.72 -26.58 -25.88
C ASN A 63 -14.76 -26.74 -24.70
N MET A 64 -15.25 -26.40 -23.51
CA MET A 64 -14.46 -26.38 -22.28
C MET A 64 -14.01 -27.79 -21.87
N ALA A 65 -14.87 -28.80 -22.02
CA ALA A 65 -14.53 -30.19 -21.68
C ALA A 65 -13.36 -30.73 -22.52
N ASN A 66 -13.33 -30.42 -23.82
CA ASN A 66 -12.19 -30.81 -24.67
C ASN A 66 -10.90 -30.08 -24.26
N TYR A 67 -10.99 -28.81 -23.88
CA TYR A 67 -9.83 -28.08 -23.39
C TYR A 67 -9.30 -28.66 -22.08
N ILE A 68 -10.16 -28.93 -21.10
CA ILE A 68 -9.80 -29.53 -19.81
C ILE A 68 -9.15 -30.90 -20.02
N LYS A 69 -9.71 -31.72 -20.91
CA LYS A 69 -9.14 -33.02 -21.26
C LYS A 69 -7.70 -32.91 -21.80
N ASN A 70 -7.43 -31.92 -22.65
CA ASN A 70 -6.12 -31.75 -23.28
C ASN A 70 -5.13 -30.96 -22.41
N ASN A 71 -5.63 -30.14 -21.50
CA ASN A 71 -4.83 -29.28 -20.62
C ASN A 71 -5.40 -29.35 -19.20
N PRO A 72 -5.29 -30.49 -18.51
CA PRO A 72 -5.88 -30.65 -17.18
C PRO A 72 -5.29 -29.63 -16.21
N PHE A 73 -6.09 -29.16 -15.26
CA PHE A 73 -5.60 -28.28 -14.21
C PHE A 73 -4.66 -29.07 -13.30
N VAL A 74 -3.44 -28.55 -13.12
CA VAL A 74 -2.44 -29.12 -12.21
C VAL A 74 -2.06 -28.06 -11.19
N GLU A 75 -2.25 -28.35 -9.90
CA GLU A 75 -1.96 -27.40 -8.81
C GLU A 75 -0.48 -27.03 -8.70
N SER A 76 0.41 -27.97 -9.05
CA SER A 76 1.86 -27.76 -9.06
C SER A 76 2.35 -26.86 -10.18
N ASP A 77 1.53 -26.58 -11.20
CA ASP A 77 1.95 -25.71 -12.28
C ASP A 77 2.18 -24.29 -11.76
N HIS A 78 3.21 -23.66 -12.33
CA HIS A 78 3.59 -22.29 -12.03
C HIS A 78 2.69 -21.34 -12.82
N TRP A 79 1.44 -21.26 -12.36
CA TRP A 79 0.54 -20.18 -12.73
C TRP A 79 1.11 -18.90 -12.13
N HIS A 80 1.38 -17.91 -12.98
CA HIS A 80 1.95 -16.63 -12.56
C HIS A 80 0.87 -15.85 -11.79
N VAL A 81 0.70 -16.17 -10.51
CA VAL A 81 -0.24 -15.49 -9.64
C VAL A 81 0.41 -14.20 -9.16
N VAL A 82 -0.04 -13.07 -9.74
CA VAL A 82 0.24 -11.77 -9.15
C VAL A 82 -0.78 -11.59 -8.03
N SER A 83 -0.41 -11.97 -6.80
CA SER A 83 -1.20 -11.61 -5.62
C SER A 83 -1.23 -10.09 -5.55
N ASP A 84 -2.42 -9.48 -5.60
CA ASP A 84 -2.56 -8.06 -5.31
C ASP A 84 -2.62 -7.91 -3.77
N PRO A 85 -1.53 -7.46 -3.12
CA PRO A 85 -1.48 -7.40 -1.66
C PRO A 85 -2.54 -6.45 -1.09
N MET A 86 -3.03 -5.50 -1.90
CA MET A 86 -4.07 -4.56 -1.48
C MET A 86 -5.45 -5.20 -1.47
N LEU A 87 -5.76 -6.09 -2.41
CA LEU A 87 -7.01 -6.86 -2.41
C LEU A 87 -7.02 -7.90 -1.29
N ASP A 88 -5.92 -8.62 -1.10
CA ASP A 88 -5.78 -9.60 -0.01
C ASP A 88 -5.95 -8.90 1.35
N ARG A 89 -5.32 -7.74 1.54
CA ARG A 89 -5.50 -6.91 2.75
C ARG A 89 -6.93 -6.38 2.93
N ARG A 90 -7.70 -6.20 1.85
CA ARG A 90 -9.12 -5.84 1.94
C ARG A 90 -9.97 -7.03 2.36
N GLN A 91 -9.65 -8.24 1.92
CA GLN A 91 -10.38 -9.45 2.30
C GLN A 91 -10.24 -9.80 3.79
N ILE A 92 -9.09 -9.49 4.42
CA ILE A 92 -8.89 -9.63 5.88
C ILE A 92 -9.92 -8.80 6.68
N LYS A 93 -10.56 -7.81 6.06
CA LYS A 93 -11.60 -6.99 6.69
C LYS A 93 -12.98 -7.63 6.67
N TYR A 94 -13.13 -8.88 6.21
CA TYR A 94 -14.41 -9.58 6.18
C TYR A 94 -14.36 -10.81 7.10
N SER A 95 -15.50 -11.11 7.74
CA SER A 95 -15.69 -12.28 8.57
C SER A 95 -15.76 -13.55 7.72
N ARG A 96 -15.77 -14.72 8.38
CA ARG A 96 -15.95 -16.02 7.71
C ARG A 96 -17.26 -16.10 6.89
N ASN A 97 -18.26 -15.29 7.23
CA ASN A 97 -19.54 -15.22 6.51
C ASN A 97 -19.56 -14.15 5.40
N GLY A 98 -18.43 -13.46 5.16
CA GLY A 98 -18.34 -12.37 4.18
C GLY A 98 -18.88 -11.03 4.69
N GLU A 99 -19.19 -10.89 5.98
CA GLU A 99 -19.63 -9.62 6.55
C GLU A 99 -18.41 -8.73 6.87
N PRO A 100 -18.44 -7.42 6.59
CA PRO A 100 -17.33 -6.55 6.95
C PRO A 100 -17.11 -6.57 8.48
N MET A 101 -15.90 -6.92 8.92
CA MET A 101 -15.50 -6.92 10.33
C MET A 101 -15.68 -5.50 10.91
N PRO A 102 -16.46 -5.34 11.99
CA PRO A 102 -16.80 -4.03 12.55
C PRO A 102 -15.58 -3.23 13.03
N GLU A 103 -14.49 -3.91 13.40
CA GLU A 103 -13.22 -3.27 13.78
C GLU A 103 -12.49 -2.55 12.63
N ALA A 104 -12.77 -2.92 11.37
CA ALA A 104 -12.20 -2.23 10.22
C ALA A 104 -13.02 -0.98 9.83
N ALA A 105 -14.33 -0.99 10.13
CA ALA A 105 -15.23 0.14 9.87
C ALA A 105 -15.09 1.26 10.93
N ASN A 106 -14.78 0.91 12.18
CA ASN A 106 -14.72 1.86 13.29
C ASN A 106 -13.32 2.34 13.68
N LYS A 107 -12.26 1.99 12.92
CA LYS A 107 -10.95 2.59 13.16
C LYS A 107 -11.00 4.05 12.70
N PRO A 108 -10.84 5.03 13.63
CA PRO A 108 -10.96 6.41 13.26
C PRO A 108 -9.94 6.73 12.18
N THR A 109 -10.40 7.38 11.12
CA THR A 109 -9.56 7.77 9.99
C THR A 109 -8.39 8.63 10.48
N LYS A 110 -7.31 8.73 9.69
CA LYS A 110 -6.14 9.55 10.06
C LYS A 110 -6.55 11.00 10.36
N GLU A 111 -7.60 11.49 9.71
CA GLU A 111 -8.20 12.81 9.93
C GLU A 111 -9.01 12.87 11.21
N GLU A 112 -9.87 11.88 11.50
CA GLU A 112 -10.59 11.81 12.78
C GLU A 112 -9.64 11.69 13.98
N ARG A 113 -8.50 10.99 13.83
CA ARG A 113 -7.47 10.94 14.87
C ARG A 113 -6.82 12.31 15.09
N LYS A 114 -6.57 13.07 14.02
CA LYS A 114 -6.08 14.45 14.13
C LYS A 114 -7.12 15.35 14.79
N LEU A 115 -8.38 15.21 14.42
CA LEU A 115 -9.48 16.00 15.00
C LEU A 115 -9.64 15.71 16.49
N LYS A 116 -9.67 14.43 16.90
CA LYS A 116 -9.71 14.01 18.31
C LYS A 116 -8.49 14.49 19.09
N LEU A 117 -7.31 14.51 18.48
CA LEU A 117 -6.11 15.06 19.12
C LEU A 117 -6.23 16.58 19.30
N GLN A 118 -6.74 17.29 18.29
CA GLN A 118 -6.94 18.73 18.35
C GLN A 118 -8.00 19.11 19.38
N GLU A 119 -9.10 18.35 19.44
CA GLU A 119 -10.15 18.48 20.46
C GLU A 119 -9.59 18.23 21.86
N LYS A 120 -8.77 17.18 22.04
CA LYS A 120 -8.09 16.90 23.31
C LYS A 120 -7.18 18.05 23.74
N LEU A 121 -6.38 18.60 22.83
CA LEU A 121 -5.51 19.75 23.09
C LEU A 121 -6.31 21.03 23.41
N TRP A 122 -7.45 21.21 22.75
CA TRP A 122 -8.35 22.33 23.02
C TRP A 122 -8.95 22.22 24.42
N MET A 123 -9.47 21.04 24.80
CA MET A 123 -10.00 20.78 26.14
C MET A 123 -8.93 20.95 27.23
N GLU A 124 -7.68 20.56 26.96
CA GLU A 124 -6.56 20.76 27.88
C GLU A 124 -6.25 22.26 28.08
N ARG A 125 -6.32 23.07 27.01
CA ARG A 125 -6.21 24.53 27.12
C ARG A 125 -7.35 25.15 27.91
N VAL A 126 -8.59 24.71 27.71
CA VAL A 126 -9.75 25.20 28.45
C VAL A 126 -9.57 24.93 29.95
N ARG A 127 -9.18 23.70 30.34
CA ARG A 127 -8.88 23.37 31.73
C ARG A 127 -7.75 24.23 32.31
N ALA A 128 -6.68 24.47 31.55
CA ALA A 128 -5.57 25.31 32.01
C ALA A 128 -6.01 26.77 32.30
N VAL A 129 -6.93 27.30 31.50
CA VAL A 129 -7.51 28.64 31.72
C VAL A 129 -8.41 28.67 32.95
N GLU A 130 -9.25 27.65 33.15
CA GLU A 130 -10.09 27.51 34.35
C GLU A 130 -9.25 27.42 35.62
N ASP A 131 -8.20 26.59 35.61
CA ASP A 131 -7.27 26.44 36.74
C ASP A 131 -6.54 27.76 37.05
N ALA A 132 -6.14 28.51 36.01
CA ALA A 132 -5.54 29.83 36.17
C ALA A 132 -6.52 30.84 36.79
N GLY A 133 -7.80 30.80 36.36
CA GLY A 133 -8.87 31.62 36.93
C GLY A 133 -9.12 31.32 38.41
N GLN A 134 -9.20 30.05 38.78
CA GLN A 134 -9.37 29.63 40.18
C GLN A 134 -8.18 30.05 41.05
N ARG A 135 -6.95 29.93 40.53
CA ARG A 135 -5.74 30.41 41.24
C ARG A 135 -5.75 31.93 41.43
N ALA A 136 -6.21 32.69 40.44
CA ALA A 136 -6.32 34.14 40.54
C ALA A 136 -7.37 34.57 41.58
N GLN A 137 -8.52 33.87 41.63
CA GLN A 137 -9.55 34.11 42.65
C GLN A 137 -9.08 33.74 44.06
N ALA A 138 -8.33 32.64 44.22
CA ALA A 138 -7.72 32.27 45.50
C ALA A 138 -6.65 33.29 45.95
N ALA A 139 -5.91 33.88 45.00
CA ALA A 139 -4.92 34.91 45.30
C ALA A 139 -5.55 36.26 45.68
N SER A 140 -6.73 36.60 45.16
CA SER A 140 -7.43 37.85 45.50
C SER A 140 -8.17 37.77 46.84
N SER A 141 -8.73 36.62 47.20
CA SER A 141 -9.39 36.43 48.51
C SER A 141 -8.42 36.43 49.70
N ASN A 142 -7.13 36.18 49.47
CA ASN A 142 -6.11 36.17 50.52
C ASN A 142 -5.47 37.56 50.81
N LYS A 143 -5.91 38.63 50.13
CA LYS A 143 -5.38 39.99 50.36
C LYS A 143 -6.18 40.83 51.36
N ASN A 144 -7.32 40.34 51.86
CA ASN A 144 -8.16 41.06 52.82
C ASN A 144 -8.00 40.62 54.29
N SER A 145 -7.06 39.72 54.59
CA SER A 145 -6.68 39.38 55.97
C SER A 145 -5.48 40.20 56.42
N GLN A 146 -5.64 41.51 56.57
CA GLN A 146 -4.71 42.27 57.40
C GLN A 146 -4.83 41.79 58.86
N PRO A 147 -3.73 41.38 59.51
CA PRO A 147 -3.78 41.05 60.92
C PRO A 147 -3.92 42.36 61.69
N ASN A 148 -5.11 42.58 62.26
CA ASN A 148 -5.35 43.62 63.24
C ASN A 148 -4.47 43.32 64.47
N LYS A 149 -3.31 43.97 64.55
CA LYS A 149 -2.39 43.88 65.68
C LYS A 149 -2.94 44.74 66.81
N ASN A 150 -3.78 44.15 67.65
CA ASN A 150 -3.93 44.58 69.04
C ASN A 150 -4.61 43.49 69.85
N SER A 151 -3.84 42.75 70.64
CA SER A 151 -4.06 42.53 72.09
C SER A 151 -3.26 41.32 72.61
N GLN A 152 -2.38 41.64 73.55
CA GLN A 152 -2.06 40.94 74.80
C GLN A 152 -1.87 39.42 74.82
N SER A 153 -0.59 39.08 75.00
CA SER A 153 -0.10 38.17 76.04
C SER A 153 -1.04 37.06 76.52
N ASN A 154 -0.79 35.82 76.09
CA ASN A 154 -0.80 34.74 77.06
C ASN A 154 0.21 33.65 76.69
N LYS A 155 1.07 33.34 77.66
CA LYS A 155 2.03 32.24 77.63
C LYS A 155 1.25 30.95 77.85
N ASN A 156 1.21 30.07 76.86
CA ASN A 156 1.39 28.63 77.03
C ASN A 156 1.08 27.90 75.71
N SER A 157 1.95 26.96 75.37
CA SER A 157 1.72 25.72 74.61
C SER A 157 2.80 25.50 73.56
N GLN A 158 3.97 25.07 74.05
CA GLN A 158 4.90 24.27 73.27
C GLN A 158 4.30 22.87 73.07
N SER A 159 3.71 22.60 71.91
CA SER A 159 3.73 21.27 71.25
C SER A 159 3.11 21.43 69.86
N ASN A 160 3.51 20.61 68.88
CA ASN A 160 3.01 20.58 67.49
C ASN A 160 3.65 21.48 66.43
N LYS A 161 4.98 21.62 66.44
CA LYS A 161 5.74 22.06 65.24
C LYS A 161 6.68 21.01 64.62
N ASN A 162 6.72 19.78 65.14
CA ASN A 162 7.61 18.72 64.64
C ASN A 162 6.94 17.63 63.77
N GLN A 163 5.66 17.73 63.40
CA GLN A 163 4.99 16.72 62.57
C GLN A 163 4.86 17.06 61.07
N GLN A 164 5.17 18.29 60.64
CA GLN A 164 5.07 18.66 59.20
C GLN A 164 6.40 18.70 58.43
N LEU A 165 7.55 18.73 59.12
CA LEU A 165 8.86 18.68 58.46
C LEU A 165 9.32 17.26 58.09
N ASN A 166 8.65 16.21 58.59
CA ASN A 166 9.06 14.82 58.38
C ASN A 166 8.36 14.10 57.20
N LYS A 167 7.32 14.70 56.60
CA LYS A 167 6.65 14.13 55.41
C LYS A 167 7.34 14.50 54.08
N ASN A 168 8.05 15.63 54.01
CA ASN A 168 8.74 16.06 52.78
C ASN A 168 10.14 15.44 52.59
N GLN A 169 10.72 14.81 53.61
CA GLN A 169 12.00 14.10 53.48
C GLN A 169 11.87 12.64 53.01
N GLN A 170 10.68 12.02 53.12
CA GLN A 170 10.46 10.64 52.65
C GLN A 170 10.13 10.55 51.15
N LEU A 171 9.57 11.59 50.52
CA LEU A 171 9.25 11.58 49.09
C LEU A 171 10.49 11.72 48.18
N ASN A 172 11.60 12.27 48.68
CA ASN A 172 12.82 12.47 47.88
C ASN A 172 13.77 11.26 47.86
N LYS A 173 13.59 10.27 48.75
CA LYS A 173 14.42 9.05 48.77
C LYS A 173 13.96 7.97 47.78
N ASN A 174 12.70 7.98 47.35
CA ASN A 174 12.18 6.97 46.42
C ASN A 174 12.48 7.26 44.93
N GLN A 175 13.00 8.43 44.57
CA GLN A 175 13.41 8.73 43.19
C GLN A 175 14.87 8.39 42.87
N GLN A 176 15.70 8.07 43.88
CA GLN A 176 17.13 7.77 43.67
C GLN A 176 17.46 6.27 43.58
N LEU A 177 16.54 5.36 43.92
CA LEU A 177 16.80 3.91 43.92
C LEU A 177 16.52 3.19 42.60
N ASN A 178 16.01 3.86 41.56
CA ASN A 178 15.56 3.22 40.32
C ASN A 178 16.46 3.46 39.09
N LYS A 179 17.74 3.83 39.28
CA LYS A 179 18.70 4.07 38.17
C LYS A 179 19.87 3.09 38.07
N ASN A 180 19.95 2.08 38.93
CA ASN A 180 21.11 1.18 38.98
C ASN A 180 20.77 -0.29 38.69
N GLN A 181 20.13 -0.61 37.57
CA GLN A 181 20.22 -1.95 36.97
C GLN A 181 20.14 -1.88 35.44
N GLN A 182 21.29 -1.78 34.77
CA GLN A 182 21.44 -2.22 33.37
C GLN A 182 22.63 -3.19 33.27
N PRO A 183 22.47 -4.36 32.62
CA PRO A 183 23.57 -5.29 32.41
C PRO A 183 24.44 -4.86 31.21
N LYS A 184 25.75 -4.85 31.44
CA LYS A 184 26.80 -4.57 30.45
C LYS A 184 26.81 -5.64 29.35
N ARG A 185 26.36 -5.31 28.14
CA ARG A 185 26.66 -6.09 26.92
C ARG A 185 27.92 -5.54 26.24
N LYS A 186 28.98 -6.35 26.24
CA LYS A 186 30.23 -6.11 25.50
C LYS A 186 29.96 -6.20 24.00
N ARG A 187 30.02 -5.08 23.27
CA ARG A 187 30.11 -5.06 21.80
C ARG A 187 31.59 -5.01 21.39
N LYS A 188 31.99 -6.01 20.59
CA LYS A 188 33.28 -6.07 19.91
C LYS A 188 33.31 -4.97 18.83
N GLN A 189 34.34 -4.15 18.84
CA GLN A 189 34.66 -3.16 17.81
C GLN A 189 35.33 -3.86 16.61
N SER A 190 34.95 -3.47 15.40
CA SER A 190 35.69 -3.67 14.16
C SER A 190 36.20 -2.32 13.63
N PRO A 191 37.27 -2.31 12.81
CA PRO A 191 38.15 -1.15 12.68
C PRO A 191 37.64 -0.09 11.70
N LEU A 192 37.90 1.16 12.09
CA LEU A 192 37.65 2.40 11.38
C LEU A 192 38.65 2.57 10.21
N MET A 193 38.16 2.84 9.00
CA MET A 193 38.97 3.35 7.90
C MET A 193 39.02 4.88 7.98
N ASP A 194 40.24 5.40 8.12
CA ASP A 194 40.58 6.83 8.09
C ASP A 194 40.29 7.44 6.72
N VAL A 195 39.41 8.45 6.69
CA VAL A 195 39.32 9.39 5.57
C VAL A 195 39.51 10.81 6.11
N LYS A 196 40.74 11.32 5.94
CA LYS A 196 41.10 12.72 6.15
C LYS A 196 40.30 13.60 5.17
N ARG A 197 39.44 14.48 5.68
CA ARG A 197 38.90 15.60 4.91
C ARG A 197 39.37 16.92 5.53
N ALA A 198 40.00 17.73 4.69
CA ALA A 198 40.60 19.00 5.01
C ALA A 198 39.56 20.01 5.54
N ARG A 199 39.93 20.71 6.62
CA ARG A 199 39.24 21.92 7.11
C ARG A 199 39.57 23.07 6.17
N VAL A 200 38.57 23.55 5.43
CA VAL A 200 38.58 24.88 4.82
C VAL A 200 37.86 25.80 5.79
N GLY A 201 38.53 26.90 6.16
CA GLY A 201 38.03 27.89 7.11
C GLY A 201 36.79 28.62 6.59
N THR A 202 35.80 28.76 7.46
CA THR A 202 34.68 29.67 7.26
C THR A 202 34.93 30.91 8.10
N GLU A 203 35.29 31.99 7.42
CA GLU A 203 35.34 33.33 7.99
C GLU A 203 33.92 33.81 8.31
N ASN A 204 33.77 34.42 9.48
CA ASN A 204 32.54 35.04 9.96
C ASN A 204 32.20 36.25 9.08
N ILE A 205 31.08 36.18 8.36
CA ILE A 205 30.42 37.36 7.80
C ILE A 205 29.18 37.62 8.66
N GLU A 206 29.31 38.55 9.59
CA GLU A 206 28.19 39.17 10.30
C GLU A 206 27.32 39.91 9.27
N ARG A 207 26.16 39.34 8.93
CA ARG A 207 25.10 40.05 8.21
C ARG A 207 24.20 40.75 9.22
N GLU A 208 24.34 42.07 9.28
CA GLU A 208 23.40 42.97 9.95
C GLU A 208 21.98 42.72 9.44
N ARG A 209 21.05 42.50 10.38
CA ARG A 209 19.61 42.40 10.09
C ARG A 209 19.06 43.83 9.90
N PRO A 210 18.33 44.12 8.81
CA PRO A 210 17.63 45.39 8.69
C PRO A 210 16.42 45.39 9.65
N THR A 211 16.58 46.12 10.75
CA THR A 211 15.53 46.45 11.72
C THR A 211 14.63 47.52 11.09
N GLY A 212 13.48 47.14 10.52
CA GLY A 212 12.56 48.13 9.96
C GLY A 212 11.43 47.62 9.05
N MET A 213 11.01 46.36 9.15
CA MET A 213 9.81 45.91 8.41
C MET A 213 8.58 46.07 9.30
N ALA A 214 7.66 46.92 8.84
CA ALA A 214 6.36 47.14 9.46
C ALA A 214 5.60 45.82 9.67
N PRO A 215 4.79 45.70 10.73
CA PRO A 215 4.05 44.48 11.01
C PRO A 215 3.16 44.12 9.81
N ILE A 216 3.44 42.97 9.22
CA ILE A 216 2.65 42.41 8.12
C ILE A 216 1.29 42.04 8.71
N ASP A 217 0.24 42.67 8.22
CA ASP A 217 -1.14 42.37 8.57
C ASP A 217 -1.51 40.98 8.06
N LEU A 218 -1.46 40.00 8.96
CA LEU A 218 -1.71 38.60 8.68
C LEU A 218 -3.15 38.36 8.22
N ASP A 219 -4.09 39.24 8.56
CA ASP A 219 -5.48 39.13 8.13
C ASP A 219 -5.64 39.54 6.66
N ALA A 220 -4.94 40.59 6.22
CA ALA A 220 -4.88 40.97 4.81
C ALA A 220 -4.28 39.86 3.93
N LEU A 221 -3.25 39.15 4.42
CA LEU A 221 -2.66 38.01 3.72
C LEU A 221 -3.62 36.81 3.63
N ARG A 222 -4.39 36.57 4.70
CA ARG A 222 -5.39 35.50 4.76
C ARG A 222 -6.55 35.78 3.79
N GLU A 223 -7.00 37.03 3.72
CA GLU A 223 -8.08 37.45 2.81
C GLU A 223 -7.64 37.40 1.34
N ALA A 224 -6.40 37.79 1.03
CA ALA A 224 -5.83 37.65 -0.31
C ALA A 224 -5.80 36.19 -0.78
N ARG A 225 -5.46 35.26 0.11
CA ARG A 225 -5.41 33.82 -0.20
C ARG A 225 -6.80 33.23 -0.44
N MET A 226 -7.83 33.71 0.26
CA MET A 226 -9.22 33.30 0.04
C MET A 226 -9.73 33.80 -1.32
N ARG A 227 -9.46 35.06 -1.69
CA ARG A 227 -9.82 35.61 -3.01
C ARG A 227 -9.13 34.87 -4.17
N GLU A 228 -7.90 34.39 -3.97
CA GLU A 228 -7.20 33.61 -4.99
C GLU A 228 -7.81 32.21 -5.18
N MET A 229 -8.20 31.54 -4.08
CA MET A 229 -8.91 30.25 -4.17
C MET A 229 -10.28 30.38 -4.84
N GLU A 230 -11.01 31.45 -4.56
CA GLU A 230 -12.31 31.72 -5.18
C GLU A 230 -12.19 31.95 -6.69
N LYS A 231 -11.16 32.69 -7.14
CA LYS A 231 -10.86 32.88 -8.57
C LYS A 231 -10.52 31.56 -9.28
N ARG A 232 -9.80 30.65 -8.63
CA ARG A 232 -9.50 29.32 -9.19
C ARG A 232 -10.77 28.46 -9.31
N SER A 233 -11.64 28.51 -8.31
CA SER A 233 -12.92 27.78 -8.33
C SER A 233 -13.84 28.22 -9.47
N GLN A 234 -13.86 29.52 -9.82
CA GLN A 234 -14.69 30.01 -10.92
C GLN A 234 -14.10 29.69 -12.30
N GLY A 235 -12.78 29.62 -12.43
CA GLY A 235 -12.11 29.25 -13.69
C GLY A 235 -12.34 27.80 -14.14
N ASP A 236 -12.45 26.87 -13.18
CA ASP A 236 -12.65 25.43 -13.50
C ASP A 236 -14.09 25.10 -13.92
N LEU A 237 -15.09 25.88 -13.51
CA LEU A 237 -16.48 25.68 -13.92
C LEU A 237 -16.73 26.16 -15.35
N GLY A 238 -16.10 27.26 -15.78
CA GLY A 238 -16.23 27.76 -17.15
C GLY A 238 -15.59 26.85 -18.21
N ARG A 239 -14.56 26.08 -17.86
CA ARG A 239 -13.84 25.22 -18.81
C ARG A 239 -14.55 23.89 -19.09
N ARG A 240 -15.47 23.47 -18.23
CA ARG A 240 -16.16 22.17 -18.30
C ARG A 240 -17.41 22.19 -19.18
N GLU A 241 -18.00 23.35 -19.44
CA GLU A 241 -19.20 23.48 -20.29
C GLU A 241 -18.87 23.66 -21.78
N GLU A 242 -17.72 24.25 -22.12
CA GLU A 242 -17.33 24.46 -23.53
C GLU A 242 -16.80 23.19 -24.22
N SER A 243 -16.51 22.13 -23.47
CA SER A 243 -16.00 20.86 -24.00
C SER A 243 -17.10 19.85 -24.38
N ARG A 244 -18.39 20.21 -24.32
CA ARG A 244 -19.52 19.27 -24.53
C ARG A 244 -20.34 19.47 -25.81
N SER A 245 -20.03 20.44 -26.67
CA SER A 245 -20.87 20.74 -27.84
C SER A 245 -20.24 20.43 -29.21
N ARG A 246 -19.11 19.70 -29.27
CA ARG A 246 -18.43 19.47 -30.55
C ARG A 246 -17.77 18.10 -30.63
N ASP A 247 -18.57 17.06 -30.75
CA ASP A 247 -18.20 15.84 -31.49
C ASP A 247 -19.42 14.94 -31.65
N GLU A 248 -20.28 15.32 -32.58
CA GLU A 248 -21.28 14.44 -33.17
C GLU A 248 -21.07 14.46 -34.67
N SER A 249 -20.96 13.26 -35.28
CA SER A 249 -20.78 12.97 -36.72
C SER A 249 -19.35 12.70 -37.20
N ARG A 250 -18.88 11.45 -37.06
CA ARG A 250 -18.26 10.67 -38.17
C ARG A 250 -17.93 9.24 -37.74
N SER A 251 -18.86 8.34 -38.03
CA SER A 251 -18.55 6.92 -38.18
C SER A 251 -17.87 6.71 -39.54
N TYR A 252 -16.63 6.23 -39.53
CA TYR A 252 -16.07 5.49 -40.66
C TYR A 252 -15.42 4.23 -40.13
N ASP A 253 -16.01 3.12 -40.57
CA ASP A 253 -15.54 1.75 -40.46
C ASP A 253 -14.14 1.62 -41.09
N GLY A 254 -13.26 0.86 -40.45
CA GLY A 254 -11.87 0.74 -40.90
C GLY A 254 -10.91 0.18 -39.86
N SER A 255 -11.25 -0.94 -39.22
CA SER A 255 -10.29 -1.70 -38.41
C SER A 255 -9.20 -2.31 -39.30
N ARG A 256 -8.13 -1.55 -39.57
CA ARG A 256 -6.91 -2.04 -40.21
C ARG A 256 -5.85 -2.26 -39.14
N SER A 257 -5.89 -3.42 -38.49
CA SER A 257 -4.84 -3.87 -37.58
C SER A 257 -3.55 -4.10 -38.37
N HIS A 258 -2.48 -3.41 -37.95
CA HIS A 258 -1.16 -3.51 -38.52
C HIS A 258 -0.29 -4.32 -37.54
N ASP A 259 -0.42 -5.65 -37.58
CA ASP A 259 0.53 -6.53 -36.90
C ASP A 259 1.84 -6.56 -37.71
N ARG A 260 2.81 -5.77 -37.26
CA ARG A 260 4.21 -5.87 -37.66
C ARG A 260 4.97 -6.68 -36.60
N SER A 261 4.75 -7.99 -36.61
CA SER A 261 5.70 -8.93 -35.99
C SER A 261 6.65 -9.41 -37.07
N ARG A 262 7.79 -8.73 -37.16
CA ARG A 262 8.90 -9.05 -38.04
C ARG A 262 9.76 -10.13 -37.38
N SER A 263 9.39 -11.41 -37.51
CA SER A 263 10.28 -12.52 -37.22
C SER A 263 11.06 -12.89 -38.49
N HIS A 264 12.36 -12.70 -38.42
CA HIS A 264 13.32 -13.27 -39.35
C HIS A 264 13.55 -14.72 -38.94
N ASP A 265 13.04 -15.68 -39.72
CA ASP A 265 13.63 -17.01 -39.80
C ASP A 265 13.67 -17.43 -41.27
N LYS A 266 14.88 -17.39 -41.83
CA LYS A 266 15.22 -17.99 -43.12
C LYS A 266 16.14 -19.17 -42.84
N SER A 267 15.56 -20.31 -42.55
CA SER A 267 16.23 -21.60 -42.74
C SER A 267 15.86 -22.11 -44.13
N ARG A 268 16.84 -21.96 -45.01
CA ARG A 268 16.89 -22.41 -46.39
C ARG A 268 17.08 -23.92 -46.41
N SER A 269 16.12 -24.67 -46.95
CA SER A 269 16.40 -26.01 -47.49
C SER A 269 15.66 -26.19 -48.82
N HIS A 270 16.48 -26.29 -49.85
CA HIS A 270 16.15 -26.86 -51.14
C HIS A 270 15.56 -28.26 -50.93
N ASP A 271 14.45 -28.58 -51.58
CA ASP A 271 14.41 -29.82 -52.34
C ASP A 271 13.51 -29.70 -53.57
N LYS A 272 14.09 -30.11 -54.71
CA LYS A 272 13.46 -30.19 -56.02
C LYS A 272 12.50 -31.38 -56.01
N SER A 273 11.38 -31.26 -56.74
CA SER A 273 11.05 -32.18 -57.85
C SER A 273 9.65 -31.93 -58.43
N ARG A 274 9.58 -32.01 -59.77
CA ARG A 274 8.41 -32.28 -60.64
C ARG A 274 7.38 -31.16 -60.80
N SER A 275 6.78 -30.91 -61.96
CA SER A 275 7.04 -31.17 -63.39
C SER A 275 5.83 -30.55 -64.11
N ARG A 276 6.04 -29.96 -65.29
CA ARG A 276 5.01 -29.76 -66.35
C ARG A 276 3.95 -28.67 -66.09
N ASP A 277 4.20 -27.47 -66.62
CA ASP A 277 3.33 -26.77 -67.59
C ASP A 277 3.88 -25.37 -67.88
N GLU A 278 4.89 -25.33 -68.76
CA GLU A 278 5.65 -24.14 -69.10
C GLU A 278 5.30 -23.70 -70.53
N SER A 279 4.10 -23.12 -70.74
CA SER A 279 3.78 -22.48 -72.04
C SER A 279 2.77 -21.33 -72.00
N ARG A 280 2.23 -20.91 -70.83
CA ARG A 280 1.20 -19.85 -70.77
C ARG A 280 1.47 -18.69 -69.82
N ARG A 281 2.68 -18.56 -69.24
CA ARG A 281 2.98 -17.53 -68.22
C ARG A 281 3.93 -16.40 -68.62
N ARG A 282 4.38 -16.32 -69.89
CA ARG A 282 5.32 -15.26 -70.29
C ARG A 282 4.71 -13.86 -70.43
N ASP A 283 3.40 -13.73 -70.60
CA ASP A 283 2.80 -12.41 -70.88
C ASP A 283 2.29 -11.66 -69.63
N PHE A 284 2.26 -12.31 -68.46
CA PHE A 284 1.76 -11.70 -67.22
C PHE A 284 2.86 -11.13 -66.30
N ASP A 285 4.12 -11.54 -66.47
CA ASP A 285 5.20 -11.08 -65.58
C ASP A 285 5.78 -9.71 -65.96
N ASP A 286 5.67 -9.29 -67.23
CA ASP A 286 6.20 -7.98 -67.67
C ASP A 286 5.35 -6.79 -67.18
N HIS A 287 4.03 -6.96 -67.07
CA HIS A 287 3.16 -5.94 -66.47
C HIS A 287 3.37 -5.81 -64.95
N ARG A 288 3.77 -6.89 -64.29
CA ARG A 288 4.03 -6.88 -62.84
C ARG A 288 5.34 -6.18 -62.50
N ARG A 289 6.35 -6.27 -63.37
CA ARG A 289 7.63 -5.58 -63.20
C ARG A 289 7.51 -4.06 -63.36
N HIS A 290 6.79 -3.59 -64.38
CA HIS A 290 6.57 -2.16 -64.59
C HIS A 290 5.78 -1.47 -63.46
N HIS A 291 4.85 -2.19 -62.82
CA HIS A 291 4.07 -1.63 -61.71
C HIS A 291 4.89 -1.47 -60.41
N TYR A 292 5.93 -2.29 -60.20
CA TYR A 292 6.79 -2.17 -59.04
C TYR A 292 7.78 -1.00 -59.15
N ASP A 293 8.33 -0.75 -60.33
CA ASP A 293 9.26 0.37 -60.54
C ASP A 293 8.58 1.74 -60.48
N SER A 294 7.33 1.86 -60.96
CA SER A 294 6.54 3.09 -60.81
C SER A 294 6.23 3.41 -59.33
N ARG A 295 5.85 2.40 -58.52
CA ARG A 295 5.62 2.61 -57.08
C ARG A 295 6.90 2.98 -56.32
N ARG A 296 8.05 2.44 -56.72
CA ARG A 296 9.33 2.77 -56.09
C ARG A 296 9.77 4.21 -56.39
N ARG A 297 9.52 4.71 -57.61
CA ARG A 297 9.80 6.12 -57.97
C ARG A 297 8.85 7.11 -57.28
N GLU A 298 7.58 6.76 -57.11
CA GLU A 298 6.64 7.62 -56.36
C GLU A 298 6.94 7.65 -54.85
N GLY A 299 7.37 6.52 -54.27
CA GLY A 299 7.80 6.47 -52.87
C GLY A 299 9.01 7.36 -52.59
N SER A 300 9.99 7.40 -53.51
CA SER A 300 11.18 8.25 -53.37
C SER A 300 10.84 9.74 -53.45
N ARG A 301 9.95 10.14 -54.36
CA ARG A 301 9.53 11.56 -54.49
C ARG A 301 8.76 12.08 -53.28
N ARG A 302 7.98 11.23 -52.58
CA ARG A 302 7.30 11.64 -51.35
C ARG A 302 8.28 11.86 -50.18
N HIS A 303 9.36 11.09 -50.13
CA HIS A 303 10.35 11.22 -49.07
C HIS A 303 11.12 12.57 -49.14
N ASP A 304 11.48 13.02 -50.35
CA ASP A 304 12.25 14.26 -50.53
C ASP A 304 11.42 15.51 -50.19
N TYR A 305 10.10 15.46 -50.40
CA TYR A 305 9.19 16.53 -49.99
C TYR A 305 9.00 16.59 -48.47
N ASP A 306 8.82 15.45 -47.81
CA ASP A 306 8.68 15.40 -46.34
C ASP A 306 9.95 15.87 -45.62
N GLU A 307 11.13 15.59 -46.18
CA GLU A 307 12.41 16.00 -45.59
C GLU A 307 12.67 17.50 -45.79
N SER A 308 12.32 18.06 -46.96
CA SER A 308 12.39 19.50 -47.23
C SER A 308 11.42 20.31 -46.35
N GLU A 309 10.24 19.77 -46.06
CA GLU A 309 9.26 20.42 -45.18
C GLU A 309 9.71 20.37 -43.70
N ARG A 310 10.34 19.26 -43.28
CA ARG A 310 10.96 19.17 -41.95
C ARG A 310 12.10 20.17 -41.78
N ASP A 311 12.98 20.31 -42.77
CA ASP A 311 14.11 21.24 -42.69
C ASP A 311 13.68 22.71 -42.73
N SER A 312 12.60 23.03 -43.47
CA SER A 312 12.01 24.37 -43.45
C SER A 312 11.40 24.69 -42.08
N ARG A 313 10.64 23.75 -41.50
CA ARG A 313 10.11 23.92 -40.14
C ARG A 313 11.23 24.07 -39.11
N ARG A 314 12.33 23.34 -39.25
CA ARG A 314 13.49 23.44 -38.34
C ARG A 314 14.14 24.82 -38.36
N ARG A 315 14.29 25.43 -39.54
CA ARG A 315 14.82 26.80 -39.69
C ARG A 315 13.92 27.86 -39.07
N ASP A 316 12.60 27.71 -39.17
CA ASP A 316 11.67 28.66 -38.55
C ASP A 316 11.68 28.58 -37.02
N TYR A 317 11.86 27.38 -36.46
CA TYR A 317 12.07 27.19 -35.01
C TYR A 317 13.36 27.87 -34.52
N ASP A 318 14.48 27.69 -35.21
CA ASP A 318 15.76 28.30 -34.84
C ASP A 318 15.73 29.84 -34.92
N LYS A 319 14.90 30.40 -35.82
CA LYS A 319 14.72 31.86 -35.94
C LYS A 319 13.88 32.43 -34.80
N SER A 320 12.90 31.67 -34.28
CA SER A 320 12.08 32.05 -33.11
C SER A 320 12.82 31.93 -31.77
N GLU A 321 13.97 31.26 -31.73
CA GLU A 321 14.82 31.07 -30.53
C GLU A 321 15.85 32.18 -30.31
N ARG A 322 15.94 33.14 -31.25
CA ARG A 322 16.82 34.32 -31.14
C ARG A 322 16.20 35.51 -30.41
N ASP A 323 14.93 35.43 -29.98
CA ASP A 323 14.36 36.47 -29.13
C ASP A 323 14.92 36.32 -27.70
N PRO A 324 15.75 37.27 -27.21
CA PRO A 324 16.37 37.19 -25.89
C PRO A 324 15.32 37.10 -24.77
N ARG A 325 14.11 37.64 -24.95
CA ARG A 325 13.03 37.56 -23.96
C ARG A 325 12.47 36.14 -23.81
N ARG A 326 12.48 35.36 -24.89
CA ARG A 326 12.01 33.97 -24.86
C ARG A 326 13.00 33.05 -24.15
N ARG A 327 14.32 33.33 -24.26
CA ARG A 327 15.36 32.59 -23.54
C ARG A 327 15.23 32.74 -22.03
N GLU A 328 15.05 33.96 -21.53
CA GLU A 328 14.85 34.21 -20.11
C GLU A 328 13.62 33.47 -19.56
N TYR A 329 12.51 33.44 -20.31
CA TYR A 329 11.31 32.73 -19.90
C TYR A 329 11.53 31.21 -19.84
N THR A 330 12.23 30.64 -20.83
CA THR A 330 12.56 29.20 -20.82
C THR A 330 13.56 28.82 -19.73
N GLU A 331 14.49 29.71 -19.36
CA GLU A 331 15.41 29.49 -18.25
C GLU A 331 14.70 29.56 -16.90
N LEU A 332 13.76 30.49 -16.73
CA LEU A 332 12.91 30.57 -15.55
C LEU A 332 12.06 29.30 -15.41
N GLU A 333 11.46 28.82 -16.49
CA GLU A 333 10.68 27.58 -16.49
C GLU A 333 11.55 26.36 -16.13
N ARG A 334 12.77 26.26 -16.72
CA ARG A 334 13.73 25.21 -16.36
C ARG A 334 14.20 25.31 -14.91
N SER A 335 14.34 26.52 -14.38
CA SER A 335 14.67 26.75 -12.96
C SER A 335 13.53 26.34 -12.05
N LEU A 336 12.28 26.64 -12.42
CA LEU A 336 11.09 26.23 -11.66
C LEU A 336 10.94 24.71 -11.64
N ARG A 337 11.08 24.04 -12.79
CA ARG A 337 11.04 22.57 -12.86
C ARG A 337 12.15 21.91 -12.04
N ARG A 338 13.35 22.53 -12.00
CA ARG A 338 14.44 22.04 -11.14
C ARG A 338 14.10 22.16 -9.65
N ARG A 339 13.55 23.29 -9.23
CA ARG A 339 13.09 23.50 -7.84
C ARG A 339 11.94 22.56 -7.46
N GLU A 340 11.00 22.33 -8.37
CA GLU A 340 9.89 21.40 -8.17
C GLU A 340 10.40 19.94 -8.06
N HIS A 341 11.35 19.55 -8.91
CA HIS A 341 11.98 18.24 -8.81
C HIS A 341 12.77 18.06 -7.50
N GLU A 342 13.51 19.08 -7.07
CA GLU A 342 14.23 19.08 -5.79
C GLU A 342 13.27 18.96 -4.60
N TYR A 343 12.18 19.72 -4.61
CA TYR A 343 11.13 19.61 -3.59
C TYR A 343 10.48 18.22 -3.55
N ASN A 344 10.19 17.63 -4.72
CA ASN A 344 9.62 16.28 -4.79
C ASN A 344 10.60 15.22 -4.25
N MET A 345 11.89 15.36 -4.53
CA MET A 345 12.94 14.48 -3.98
C MET A 345 13.03 14.57 -2.45
N ASP A 346 12.90 15.78 -1.88
CA ASP A 346 12.91 15.96 -0.42
C ASP A 346 11.67 15.34 0.24
N VAL A 347 10.49 15.50 -0.37
CA VAL A 347 9.23 14.89 0.08
C VAL A 347 9.31 13.36 0.04
N ASP A 348 9.84 12.79 -1.05
CA ASP A 348 10.02 11.34 -1.18
C ASP A 348 11.06 10.80 -0.19
N SER A 349 12.15 11.54 0.04
CA SER A 349 13.15 11.21 1.07
C SER A 349 12.54 11.17 2.47
N ASP A 350 11.71 12.16 2.83
CA ASP A 350 11.06 12.18 4.15
C ASP A 350 9.98 11.11 4.28
N ARG A 351 9.26 10.81 3.20
CA ARG A 351 8.34 9.67 3.13
C ARG A 351 9.08 8.35 3.36
N MET A 352 10.19 8.11 2.69
CA MET A 352 11.02 6.91 2.87
C MET A 352 11.53 6.78 4.31
N LYS A 353 11.94 7.89 4.96
CA LYS A 353 12.32 7.88 6.38
C LYS A 353 11.15 7.52 7.29
N THR A 354 9.93 7.98 6.98
CA THR A 354 8.74 7.60 7.75
C THR A 354 8.36 6.14 7.59
N GLU A 355 8.41 5.61 6.36
CA GLU A 355 8.13 4.21 6.05
C GLU A 355 9.15 3.28 6.75
N HIS A 356 10.44 3.65 6.77
CA HIS A 356 11.45 2.92 7.53
C HIS A 356 11.17 2.88 9.04
N LYS A 357 10.77 4.02 9.63
CA LYS A 357 10.42 4.07 11.05
C LYS A 357 9.18 3.22 11.38
N GLU A 358 8.20 3.20 10.49
CA GLU A 358 7.00 2.36 10.65
C GLU A 358 7.36 0.87 10.57
N MET A 359 8.23 0.47 9.63
CA MET A 359 8.73 -0.91 9.55
C MET A 359 9.51 -1.33 10.80
N ASP A 360 10.40 -0.47 11.32
CA ASP A 360 11.14 -0.75 12.55
C ASP A 360 10.20 -0.94 13.76
N TYR A 361 9.11 -0.17 13.82
CA TYR A 361 8.10 -0.30 14.86
C TYR A 361 7.28 -1.59 14.72
N GLU A 362 6.89 -1.97 13.51
CA GLU A 362 6.21 -3.25 13.25
C GLU A 362 7.09 -4.45 13.62
N TYR A 363 8.39 -4.38 13.32
CA TYR A 363 9.35 -5.43 13.70
C TYR A 363 9.43 -5.58 15.22
N GLN A 364 9.57 -4.48 15.97
CA GLN A 364 9.59 -4.52 17.43
C GLN A 364 8.29 -5.08 18.03
N ARG A 365 7.14 -4.71 17.45
CA ARG A 365 5.84 -5.22 17.88
C ARG A 365 5.72 -6.73 17.66
N LYS A 366 6.22 -7.23 16.54
CA LYS A 366 6.24 -8.67 16.24
C LYS A 366 7.16 -9.42 17.20
N GLU A 367 8.36 -8.89 17.47
CA GLU A 367 9.29 -9.45 18.46
C GLU A 367 8.71 -9.46 19.88
N GLU A 368 7.88 -8.48 20.24
CA GLU A 368 7.16 -8.47 21.52
C GLU A 368 6.02 -9.50 21.57
N GLN A 369 5.30 -9.68 20.46
CA GLN A 369 4.28 -10.73 20.34
C GLN A 369 4.88 -12.14 20.42
N GLU A 370 6.01 -12.36 19.75
CA GLU A 370 6.74 -13.64 19.81
C GLU A 370 7.22 -13.91 21.23
N ARG A 371 7.82 -12.93 21.92
CA ARG A 371 8.19 -13.05 23.35
C ARG A 371 7.00 -13.33 24.26
N ASN A 372 5.83 -12.78 23.97
CA ASN A 372 4.62 -13.06 24.74
C ASN A 372 4.06 -14.46 24.44
N HIS A 373 4.16 -14.94 23.20
CA HIS A 373 3.79 -16.31 22.84
C HIS A 373 4.70 -17.35 23.50
N GLU A 374 6.01 -17.12 23.52
CA GLU A 374 6.97 -17.99 24.23
C GLU A 374 6.62 -18.13 25.71
N LYS A 375 6.27 -17.02 26.38
CA LYS A 375 5.80 -17.04 27.78
C LYS A 375 4.51 -17.83 27.99
N ILE A 376 3.61 -17.87 27.01
CA ILE A 376 2.35 -18.63 27.10
C ILE A 376 2.60 -20.13 26.92
N ILE A 377 3.59 -20.52 26.09
CA ILE A 377 3.92 -21.93 25.84
C ILE A 377 4.64 -22.56 27.06
N GLU A 378 5.37 -21.77 27.85
CA GLU A 378 6.03 -22.26 29.07
C GLU A 378 5.09 -22.47 30.26
N ALA A 379 3.84 -21.97 30.20
CA ALA A 379 2.84 -22.27 31.20
C ALA A 379 2.19 -23.63 30.87
N PRO A 380 2.36 -24.69 31.69
CA PRO A 380 1.66 -25.94 31.47
C PRO A 380 0.16 -25.68 31.49
N LEU A 381 -0.50 -25.85 30.33
CA LEU A 381 -1.93 -25.58 30.12
C LEU A 381 -2.86 -26.41 31.00
N ILE A 382 -2.33 -27.47 31.59
CA ILE A 382 -3.03 -28.39 32.47
C ILE A 382 -2.07 -28.64 33.63
N SER A 383 -2.52 -28.38 34.85
CA SER A 383 -1.73 -28.72 36.03
C SER A 383 -1.47 -30.22 36.06
N GLU A 384 -0.32 -30.66 36.56
CA GLU A 384 0.01 -32.10 36.65
C GLU A 384 -1.09 -32.90 37.39
N ALA A 385 -1.76 -32.26 38.35
CA ALA A 385 -2.91 -32.80 39.06
C ALA A 385 -4.15 -33.00 38.17
N GLU A 386 -4.47 -32.05 37.30
CA GLU A 386 -5.58 -32.18 36.34
C GLU A 386 -5.28 -33.23 35.28
N LEU A 387 -4.03 -33.29 34.79
CA LEU A 387 -3.62 -34.33 33.83
C LEU A 387 -3.77 -35.71 34.45
N LYS A 388 -3.33 -35.88 35.70
CA LYS A 388 -3.51 -37.13 36.45
C LYS A 388 -4.99 -37.48 36.62
N ALA A 389 -5.83 -36.51 36.97
CA ALA A 389 -7.27 -36.73 37.11
C ALA A 389 -7.95 -37.15 35.78
N ILE A 390 -7.50 -36.61 34.65
CA ILE A 390 -7.99 -36.99 33.31
C ILE A 390 -7.57 -38.43 32.99
N VAL A 391 -6.29 -38.77 33.21
CA VAL A 391 -5.78 -40.13 33.01
C VAL A 391 -6.53 -41.13 33.89
N ASP A 392 -6.70 -40.83 35.18
CA ASP A 392 -7.38 -41.71 36.14
C ASP A 392 -8.86 -41.94 35.77
N ARG A 393 -9.55 -40.93 35.25
CA ARG A 393 -10.92 -41.07 34.73
C ARG A 393 -10.97 -41.95 33.49
N PHE A 394 -10.02 -41.76 32.57
CA PHE A 394 -9.95 -42.53 31.33
C PHE A 394 -9.64 -44.01 31.60
N THR A 395 -8.66 -44.29 32.47
CA THR A 395 -8.32 -45.66 32.89
C THR A 395 -9.47 -46.33 33.64
N SER A 396 -10.20 -45.58 34.47
CA SER A 396 -11.39 -46.08 35.17
C SER A 396 -12.51 -46.43 34.19
N SER A 397 -12.74 -45.61 33.16
CA SER A 397 -13.73 -45.86 32.11
C SER A 397 -13.41 -47.12 31.32
N ILE A 398 -12.16 -47.27 30.86
CA ILE A 398 -11.71 -48.47 30.12
C ILE A 398 -11.85 -49.72 30.98
N SER A 399 -11.44 -49.64 32.25
CA SER A 399 -11.53 -50.78 33.17
C SER A 399 -12.97 -51.22 33.42
N ALA A 400 -13.88 -50.25 33.55
CA ALA A 400 -15.32 -50.53 33.70
C ALA A 400 -15.92 -51.17 32.44
N GLU A 401 -15.49 -50.73 31.26
CA GLU A 401 -15.92 -51.30 29.98
C GLU A 401 -15.43 -52.74 29.83
N ILE A 402 -14.13 -53.02 30.06
CA ILE A 402 -13.58 -54.38 30.02
C ILE A 402 -14.33 -55.31 30.98
N ALA A 403 -14.62 -54.86 32.20
CA ALA A 403 -15.38 -55.64 33.17
C ALA A 403 -16.83 -55.93 32.73
N ALA A 404 -17.44 -55.05 31.93
CA ALA A 404 -18.76 -55.28 31.35
C ALA A 404 -18.71 -56.33 30.23
N TRP A 405 -17.69 -56.29 29.38
CA TRP A 405 -17.47 -57.30 28.33
C TRP A 405 -17.22 -58.70 28.91
N ASP A 406 -16.45 -58.81 30.00
CA ASP A 406 -16.21 -60.09 30.69
C ASP A 406 -17.48 -60.70 31.30
N LYS A 407 -18.46 -59.86 31.69
CA LYS A 407 -19.76 -60.35 32.17
C LYS A 407 -20.62 -60.88 31.03
N ILE A 408 -20.57 -60.24 29.87
CA ILE A 408 -21.34 -60.66 28.69
C ILE A 408 -20.81 -62.01 28.17
N ASN A 409 -19.49 -62.21 28.14
CA ASN A 409 -18.89 -63.45 27.63
C ASN A 409 -19.03 -64.67 28.57
N LYS A 410 -19.51 -64.48 29.80
CA LYS A 410 -19.76 -65.59 30.76
C LYS A 410 -21.21 -66.10 30.74
N PHE A 411 -22.10 -65.41 30.02
CA PHE A 411 -23.45 -65.88 29.69
C PHE A 411 -23.44 -66.50 28.30
#